data_AF-A0A4Z0Y9P5-F1
#
_entry.id   AF-A0A4Z0Y9P5-F1
#
_cell.length_a   1.000
_cell.length_b   1.000
_cell.length_c   1.000
_cell.angle_alpha   90.00
_cell.angle_beta   90.00
_cell.angle_gamma   90.00
#
_symmetry.space_group_name_H-M   'P 1'
#
loop_
_entity.id
_entity.type
_entity.pdbx_description
1 polymer ?
#
loop_
_entity_poly.entity_id
_entity_poly.type
_entity_poly.pdbx_seq_one_letter_code
_entity_poly.pdbx_strand_id
1 'polypeptide(L)'
;MVVQMYRITPDNPKYLTYENQFKQGWTHKGKSAKITRIYLAKNDDIDRAYRGKRFNNYRGNKRYKIYFHGTQRACNIGRWGNSLRYCKKPECGLCGILWHSFDTKLCRSARMFGAGIYTTPSSSSACTVPG
;
A
#
# COMPACT_ATOMS: atom_id res chain seq x y z
N MET A 1 -1.72 15.36 -8.42
CA MET A 1 -3.05 14.78 -8.17
C MET A 1 -2.89 13.75 -7.07
N VAL A 2 -3.77 13.74 -6.06
CA VAL A 2 -3.77 12.71 -5.01
C VAL A 2 -4.66 11.55 -5.43
N VAL A 3 -4.14 10.32 -5.32
CA VAL A 3 -4.89 9.11 -5.63
C VAL A 3 -6.00 8.92 -4.60
N GLN A 4 -7.25 8.94 -5.06
CA GLN A 4 -8.38 8.66 -4.21
C GLN A 4 -8.47 7.16 -3.91
N MET A 5 -8.95 6.82 -2.71
CA MET A 5 -9.26 5.45 -2.34
C MET A 5 -10.75 5.29 -2.09
N TYR A 6 -11.22 4.05 -2.11
CA TYR A 6 -12.56 3.70 -1.65
C TYR A 6 -12.49 2.43 -0.79
N ARG A 7 -13.35 2.36 0.21
CA ARG A 7 -13.44 1.19 1.08
C ARG A 7 -14.14 0.07 0.31
N ILE A 8 -13.64 -1.15 0.48
CA ILE A 8 -14.38 -2.36 0.13
C ILE A 8 -14.85 -3.08 1.40
N THR A 9 -15.99 -3.72 1.30
CA THR A 9 -16.66 -4.50 2.34
C THR A 9 -16.70 -5.99 1.96
N PRO A 10 -17.01 -6.91 2.90
CA PRO A 10 -16.92 -8.36 2.65
C PRO A 10 -17.76 -8.89 1.48
N ASP A 11 -18.82 -8.20 1.10
CA ASP A 11 -19.65 -8.45 -0.08
C ASP A 11 -18.93 -8.15 -1.41
N ASN A 12 -17.84 -7.37 -1.40
CA ASN A 12 -17.03 -7.14 -2.58
C ASN A 12 -16.17 -8.38 -2.88
N PRO A 13 -16.20 -8.96 -4.11
CA PRO A 13 -15.42 -10.14 -4.45
C PRO A 13 -13.91 -9.99 -4.21
N LYS A 14 -13.36 -8.77 -4.36
CA LYS A 14 -11.93 -8.51 -4.11
C LYS A 14 -11.57 -8.53 -2.63
N TYR A 15 -12.54 -8.37 -1.73
CA TYR A 15 -12.30 -8.38 -0.30
C TYR A 15 -11.69 -9.72 0.12
N LEU A 16 -12.35 -10.82 -0.25
CA LEU A 16 -11.88 -12.17 0.10
C LEU A 16 -10.51 -12.47 -0.53
N THR A 17 -10.27 -12.00 -1.76
CA THR A 17 -8.96 -12.14 -2.42
C THR A 17 -7.84 -11.51 -1.59
N TYR A 18 -7.98 -10.24 -1.22
CA TYR A 18 -6.93 -9.53 -0.49
C TYR A 18 -6.83 -9.96 0.98
N GLU A 19 -7.95 -10.33 1.60
CA GLU A 19 -7.96 -10.92 2.93
C GLU A 19 -7.19 -12.25 2.96
N ASN A 20 -7.46 -13.16 2.02
CA ASN A 20 -6.77 -14.43 1.93
C ASN A 20 -5.29 -14.24 1.61
N GLN A 21 -4.95 -13.33 0.69
CA GLN A 21 -3.55 -13.01 0.40
C GLN A 21 -2.81 -12.49 1.65
N PHE A 22 -3.46 -11.64 2.46
CA PHE A 22 -2.87 -11.17 3.72
C PHE A 22 -2.69 -12.31 4.73
N LYS A 23 -3.71 -13.16 4.90
CA LYS A 23 -3.68 -14.30 5.84
C LYS A 23 -2.62 -15.34 5.44
N GLN A 24 -2.54 -15.68 4.15
CA GLN A 24 -1.53 -16.62 3.62
C GLN A 24 -0.11 -16.07 3.73
N GLY A 25 0.07 -14.75 3.53
CA GLY A 25 1.35 -14.08 3.74
C GLY A 25 1.75 -13.91 5.21
N TRP A 26 0.89 -14.28 6.16
CA TRP A 26 1.14 -14.10 7.59
C TRP A 26 1.91 -15.29 8.16
N THR A 27 3.23 -15.29 7.99
CA THR A 27 4.09 -16.47 8.21
C THR A 27 4.86 -16.47 9.53
N HIS A 28 5.02 -15.32 10.21
CA HIS A 28 5.76 -15.24 11.46
C HIS A 28 4.96 -15.75 12.67
N LYS A 29 5.38 -16.88 13.24
CA LYS A 29 4.84 -17.44 14.48
C LYS A 29 4.95 -16.43 15.63
N GLY A 30 3.94 -16.37 16.50
CA GLY A 30 3.91 -15.48 17.68
C GLY A 30 3.48 -14.04 17.41
N LYS A 31 3.28 -13.63 16.14
CA LYS A 31 2.66 -12.34 15.78
C LYS A 31 1.20 -12.55 15.39
N SER A 32 0.34 -11.60 15.76
CA SER A 32 -1.06 -11.56 15.32
C SER A 32 -1.40 -10.20 14.71
N ALA A 33 -2.32 -10.19 13.76
CA ALA A 33 -2.90 -8.98 13.22
C ALA A 33 -4.36 -9.23 12.84
N LYS A 34 -5.16 -8.18 12.95
CA LYS A 34 -6.56 -8.18 12.51
C LYS A 34 -6.72 -7.16 11.39
N ILE A 35 -7.25 -7.60 10.26
CA ILE A 35 -7.66 -6.68 9.20
C ILE A 35 -8.85 -5.88 9.74
N THR A 36 -8.68 -4.56 9.82
CA THR A 36 -9.77 -3.66 10.26
C THR A 36 -10.57 -3.17 9.06
N ARG A 37 -9.88 -2.78 7.97
CA ARG A 37 -10.49 -2.25 6.74
C ARG A 37 -9.56 -2.50 5.56
N ILE A 38 -10.16 -2.66 4.37
CA ILE A 38 -9.45 -2.74 3.10
C ILE A 38 -9.91 -1.59 2.22
N TYR A 39 -8.96 -0.87 1.64
CA TYR A 39 -9.18 0.23 0.72
C TYR A 39 -8.48 -0.07 -0.60
N LEU A 40 -9.13 0.25 -1.71
CA LEU A 40 -8.54 0.19 -3.03
C LEU A 40 -8.31 1.60 -3.56
N ALA A 41 -7.17 1.83 -4.22
CA ALA A 41 -6.95 3.02 -5.02
C ALA A 41 -7.91 3.03 -6.21
N LYS A 42 -8.48 4.19 -6.56
CA LYS A 42 -9.34 4.33 -7.74
C LYS A 42 -8.50 4.17 -9.00
N ASN A 43 -8.89 3.23 -9.87
CA ASN A 43 -8.17 2.95 -11.11
C ASN A 43 -8.02 4.21 -11.97
N ASP A 44 -9.08 5.01 -12.13
CA ASP A 44 -9.02 6.25 -12.92
C ASP A 44 -7.94 7.23 -12.45
N ASP A 45 -7.67 7.30 -11.14
CA ASP A 45 -6.61 8.17 -10.61
C ASP A 45 -5.23 7.56 -10.88
N ILE A 46 -5.09 6.24 -10.75
CA ILE A 46 -3.86 5.52 -11.09
C ILE A 46 -3.56 5.67 -12.58
N ASP A 47 -4.55 5.43 -13.45
CA ASP A 47 -4.41 5.47 -14.91
C ASP A 47 -4.15 6.89 -15.42
N ARG A 48 -4.60 7.93 -14.70
CA ARG A 48 -4.24 9.32 -14.99
C ARG A 48 -2.85 9.70 -14.49
N ALA A 49 -2.38 9.11 -13.39
CA ALA A 49 -1.08 9.41 -12.81
C ALA A 49 0.08 8.94 -13.71
N TYR A 50 1.14 9.76 -13.81
CA TYR A 50 2.33 9.45 -14.62
C TYR A 50 2.90 8.04 -14.34
N ARG A 51 3.06 7.67 -13.06
CA ARG A 51 3.60 6.35 -12.67
C ARG A 51 2.64 5.21 -12.99
N GLY A 52 1.32 5.43 -12.94
CA GLY A 52 0.35 4.41 -13.32
C GLY A 52 0.30 4.19 -14.84
N LYS A 53 0.34 5.25 -15.65
CA LYS A 53 0.54 5.15 -17.11
C LYS A 53 1.80 4.38 -17.46
N ARG A 54 2.92 4.72 -16.83
CA ARG A 54 4.20 4.02 -17.03
C ARG A 54 4.11 2.54 -16.66
N PHE A 55 3.45 2.21 -15.55
CA PHE A 55 3.22 0.82 -15.15
C PHE A 55 2.31 0.07 -16.13
N ASN A 56 1.22 0.69 -16.61
CA ASN A 56 0.33 0.09 -17.59
C ASN A 56 1.04 -0.20 -18.92
N ASN A 57 1.86 0.73 -19.40
CA ASN A 57 2.68 0.55 -20.60
C ASN A 57 3.73 -0.56 -20.40
N TYR A 58 4.35 -0.61 -19.21
CA TYR A 58 5.33 -1.66 -18.90
C TYR A 58 4.67 -3.04 -18.83
N ARG A 59 3.53 -3.14 -18.13
CA ARG A 59 2.86 -4.41 -17.86
C ARG A 59 2.34 -5.03 -19.15
N GLY A 60 1.62 -4.30 -20.01
CA GLY A 60 1.01 -4.91 -21.21
C GLY A 60 0.38 -6.28 -20.87
N ASN A 61 0.87 -7.34 -21.52
CA ASN A 61 0.51 -8.76 -21.25
C ASN A 61 1.49 -9.52 -20.34
N LYS A 62 2.47 -8.84 -19.74
CA LYS A 62 3.49 -9.43 -18.86
C LYS A 62 2.90 -9.75 -17.49
N ARG A 63 3.39 -10.84 -16.91
CA ARG A 63 3.04 -11.25 -15.54
C ARG A 63 3.66 -10.28 -14.54
N TYR A 64 2.88 -9.89 -13.55
CA TYR A 64 3.33 -9.12 -12.39
C TYR A 64 2.93 -9.84 -11.11
N LYS A 65 3.63 -9.55 -10.01
CA LYS A 65 3.33 -10.07 -8.67
C LYS A 65 2.81 -8.96 -7.78
N ILE A 66 1.91 -9.30 -6.87
CA ILE A 66 1.40 -8.39 -5.85
C ILE A 66 2.17 -8.68 -4.56
N TYR A 67 2.85 -7.66 -4.03
CA TYR A 67 3.60 -7.73 -2.78
C TYR A 67 3.12 -6.69 -1.77
N PHE A 68 3.51 -6.89 -0.51
CA PHE A 68 3.21 -5.99 0.60
C PHE A 68 4.33 -4.97 0.80
N HIS A 69 3.94 -3.74 1.14
CA HIS A 69 4.82 -2.67 1.59
C HIS A 69 4.26 -2.10 2.90
N GLY A 70 5.01 -2.20 3.98
CA GLY A 70 4.68 -1.57 5.25
C GLY A 70 5.12 -0.11 5.27
N THR A 71 4.25 0.78 5.74
CA THR A 71 4.54 2.21 5.83
C THR A 71 3.90 2.84 7.07
N GLN A 72 4.43 3.98 7.51
CA GLN A 72 3.90 4.73 8.64
C GLN A 72 2.63 5.50 8.25
N ARG A 73 1.65 5.51 9.15
CA ARG A 73 0.43 6.33 9.05
C ARG A 73 0.38 7.32 10.21
N ALA A 74 0.66 8.60 9.93
CA ALA A 74 0.73 9.67 10.94
C ALA A 74 -0.54 10.54 11.03
N CYS A 75 -1.62 10.12 10.37
CA CYS A 75 -2.92 10.78 10.40
C CYS A 75 -4.07 9.77 10.55
N ASN A 76 -5.29 10.27 10.71
CA ASN A 76 -6.49 9.44 10.93
C ASN A 76 -7.17 8.98 9.62
N ILE A 77 -6.50 9.02 8.47
CA ILE A 77 -7.08 8.52 7.21
C ILE A 77 -7.56 7.06 7.37
N GLY A 78 -8.79 6.79 6.94
CA GLY A 78 -9.43 5.47 7.05
C GLY A 78 -9.86 5.07 8.47
N ARG A 79 -9.68 5.93 9.49
CA ARG A 79 -10.10 5.64 10.87
C ARG A 79 -11.63 5.59 11.00
N TRP A 80 -12.34 6.47 10.30
CA TRP A 80 -13.79 6.65 10.37
C TRP A 80 -14.52 6.11 9.13
N GLY A 81 -14.00 5.02 8.53
CA GLY A 81 -14.63 4.39 7.37
C GLY A 81 -14.46 5.19 6.09
N ASN A 82 -15.52 5.81 5.59
CA ASN A 82 -15.55 6.40 4.24
C ASN A 82 -15.00 7.84 4.19
N SER A 83 -14.80 8.49 5.35
CA SER A 83 -14.18 9.82 5.38
C SER A 83 -12.66 9.70 5.20
N LEU A 84 -12.19 10.02 3.99
CA LEU A 84 -10.77 9.99 3.63
C LEU A 84 -10.24 11.42 3.55
N ARG A 85 -9.55 11.85 4.61
CA ARG A 85 -8.83 13.13 4.66
C ARG A 85 -7.33 12.89 4.59
N TYR A 86 -6.74 13.31 3.47
CA TYR A 86 -5.30 13.20 3.22
C TYR A 86 -4.58 14.33 3.96
N CYS A 87 -3.45 14.00 4.59
CA CYS A 87 -2.58 15.00 5.20
C CYS A 87 -1.33 15.24 4.33
N LYS A 88 -0.60 16.33 4.63
CA LYS A 88 0.70 16.66 4.03
C LYS A 88 1.87 16.48 5.01
N LYS A 89 1.65 15.73 6.10
CA LYS A 89 2.66 15.47 7.12
C LYS A 89 3.82 14.66 6.51
N PRO A 90 5.08 15.13 6.58
CA PRO A 90 6.23 14.41 6.01
C PRO A 90 6.40 12.98 6.54
N GLU A 91 6.03 12.75 7.80
CA GLU A 91 6.10 11.46 8.49
C GLU A 91 4.94 10.50 8.14
N CYS A 92 3.95 10.94 7.34
CA CYS A 92 2.86 10.08 6.90
C CYS A 92 3.18 9.40 5.57
N GLY A 93 3.91 8.29 5.62
CA GLY A 93 4.27 7.50 4.44
C GLY A 93 3.09 7.08 3.58
N LEU A 94 1.95 6.71 4.19
CA LEU A 94 0.71 6.41 3.45
C LEU A 94 0.24 7.60 2.58
N CYS A 95 0.11 8.79 3.17
CA CYS A 95 -0.31 9.96 2.40
C CYS A 95 0.75 10.39 1.39
N GLY A 96 2.04 10.28 1.72
CA GLY A 96 3.15 10.52 0.80
C GLY A 96 3.05 9.64 -0.46
N ILE A 97 2.80 8.33 -0.30
CA ILE A 97 2.57 7.41 -1.41
C ILE A 97 1.32 7.79 -2.21
N LEU A 98 0.24 8.25 -1.57
CA LEU A 98 -0.98 8.63 -2.31
C LEU A 98 -0.83 9.95 -3.08
N TRP A 99 0.03 10.87 -2.61
CA TRP A 99 0.34 12.13 -3.28
C TRP A 99 1.37 11.99 -4.39
N HIS A 100 2.41 11.20 -4.13
CA HIS A 100 3.61 11.17 -4.95
C HIS A 100 3.83 9.81 -5.61
N SER A 101 3.08 8.75 -5.26
CA SER A 101 3.40 7.35 -5.57
C SER A 101 4.71 6.91 -4.89
N PHE A 102 5.17 5.68 -5.15
CA PHE A 102 6.42 5.19 -4.56
C PHE A 102 7.62 5.94 -5.17
N ASP A 103 8.36 6.66 -4.33
CA ASP A 103 9.50 7.48 -4.73
C ASP A 103 10.77 7.09 -3.96
N THR A 104 11.79 6.67 -4.69
CA THR A 104 13.09 6.30 -4.11
C THR A 104 13.82 7.48 -3.49
N LYS A 105 13.54 8.72 -3.92
CA LYS A 105 14.10 9.93 -3.31
C LYS A 105 13.57 10.18 -1.89
N LEU A 106 12.43 9.58 -1.55
CA LEU A 106 11.82 9.65 -0.21
C LEU A 106 12.23 8.46 0.67
N CYS A 107 13.06 7.55 0.16
CA CYS A 107 13.53 6.39 0.89
C CYS A 107 14.80 6.74 1.69
N ARG A 108 14.87 6.28 2.94
CA ARG A 108 16.09 6.42 3.77
C ARG A 108 17.24 5.63 3.12
N SER A 109 18.44 6.21 3.08
CA SER A 109 19.63 5.67 2.42
C SER A 109 20.27 4.48 3.14
N ALA A 110 20.03 4.31 4.44
CA ALA A 110 20.62 3.27 5.27
C ALA A 110 19.68 2.07 5.46
N ARG A 111 19.63 1.17 4.48
CA ARG A 111 18.97 -0.15 4.59
C ARG A 111 19.88 -1.26 4.06
N MET A 112 19.58 -2.51 4.42
CA MET A 112 20.44 -3.68 4.12
C MET A 112 20.83 -3.83 2.64
N PHE A 113 20.00 -3.37 1.70
CA PHE A 113 20.24 -3.45 0.26
C PHE A 113 20.31 -2.07 -0.41
N GLY A 114 20.65 -1.03 0.36
CA GLY A 114 20.72 0.35 -0.12
C GLY A 114 19.37 1.05 -0.25
N ALA A 115 19.39 2.24 -0.85
CA ALA A 115 18.21 3.09 -1.01
C ALA A 115 17.25 2.50 -2.06
N GLY A 116 16.02 2.18 -1.65
CA GLY A 116 15.03 1.60 -2.56
C GLY A 116 13.66 1.42 -1.93
N ILE A 117 12.70 1.02 -2.76
CA ILE A 117 11.35 0.66 -2.33
C ILE A 117 11.35 -0.84 -1.99
N TYR A 118 11.16 -1.15 -0.71
CA TYR A 118 11.18 -2.53 -0.22
C TYR A 118 9.77 -3.11 -0.23
N THR A 119 9.63 -4.30 -0.81
CA THR A 119 8.38 -5.05 -0.86
C THR A 119 8.64 -6.50 -0.51
N THR A 120 7.64 -7.20 0.01
CA THR A 120 7.77 -8.61 0.42
C THR A 120 6.48 -9.38 0.15
N PRO A 121 6.55 -10.67 -0.23
CA PRO A 121 5.37 -11.52 -0.29
C PRO A 121 4.77 -11.83 1.10
N SER A 122 5.55 -11.66 2.19
CA SER A 122 5.08 -11.92 3.55
C SER A 122 4.45 -10.65 4.17
N SER A 123 3.15 -10.69 4.42
CA SER A 123 2.42 -9.61 5.09
C SER A 123 2.96 -9.36 6.50
N SER A 124 3.34 -10.41 7.22
CA SER A 124 3.90 -10.31 8.57
C SER A 124 5.30 -9.66 8.61
N SER A 125 6.10 -9.81 7.55
CA SER A 125 7.36 -9.06 7.39
C SER A 125 7.07 -7.58 7.14
N ALA A 126 6.14 -7.26 6.26
CA ALA A 126 5.77 -5.87 5.95
C ALA A 126 5.17 -5.13 7.15
N CYS A 127 4.40 -5.81 8.01
CA CYS A 127 3.84 -5.21 9.22
C CYS A 127 4.88 -4.87 10.29
N THR A 128 6.11 -5.38 10.19
CA THR A 128 7.20 -5.02 11.09
C THR A 128 7.89 -3.77 10.51
N VAL A 129 7.28 -2.61 10.69
CA VAL A 129 7.91 -1.35 10.26
C VAL A 129 9.02 -1.02 11.27
N PRO A 130 10.29 -0.91 10.86
CA PRO A 130 11.31 -0.33 11.72
C PRO A 130 10.95 1.15 11.94
N GLY A 131 11.04 1.65 13.18
CA GLY A 131 10.94 3.08 13.50
C GLY A 131 11.94 3.93 12.72
#